data_AF-A0A7J3XE39-F1
#
_entry.id   AF-A0A7J3XE39-F1
#
_cell.length_a   1.000
_cell.length_b   1.000
_cell.length_c   1.000
_cell.angle_alpha   90.00
_cell.angle_beta   90.00
_cell.angle_gamma   90.00
#
_symmetry.space_group_name_H-M   'P 1'
#
loop_
_entity.id
_entity.type
_entity.pdbx_description
1 polymer ?
#
loop_
_entity_poly.entity_id
_entity_poly.type
_entity_poly.pdbx_seq_one_letter_code
_entity_poly.pdbx_strand_id
1 'polypeptide(L)'
;DPQTICEDFDAYYIFRDVYEDEEDRESAKRAGVRYDITIIPPRIIGEEYIKTYGHYHPKMNAHTYPELYQVLEGEAIFLLQLPYPEDRRKIADALAIRASNGDVVLVPPDYGHVTINPSNSVLKLANLVARDFSSVYDDYKRMRGACYYFLTPGRWVTNPNYLKVPELRQLNAVRLEFLDVSEIYDLIHTPQKVFFLRESEGCLELARKLYGVSYEFPRH
;
A
#
# COMPACT_ATOMS: atom_id res chain seq x y z
N ASP A 1 23.01 -1.72 -11.15
CA ASP A 1 23.25 -2.32 -9.83
C ASP A 1 23.03 -1.24 -8.77
N PRO A 2 22.13 -1.41 -7.78
CA PRO A 2 21.92 -0.42 -6.72
C PRO A 2 23.20 -0.07 -5.92
N GLN A 3 24.23 -0.92 -5.95
CA GLN A 3 25.53 -0.64 -5.31
C GLN A 3 26.34 0.44 -6.04
N THR A 4 25.89 0.90 -7.22
CA THR A 4 26.56 1.97 -7.97
C THR A 4 26.06 3.37 -7.60
N ILE A 5 25.16 3.49 -6.62
CA ILE A 5 24.75 4.79 -6.09
C ILE A 5 25.89 5.33 -5.23
N CYS A 6 26.48 6.44 -5.67
CA CYS A 6 27.63 7.07 -4.98
C CYS A 6 27.24 8.27 -4.13
N GLU A 7 26.01 8.76 -4.24
CA GLU A 7 25.50 9.94 -3.53
C GLU A 7 24.17 9.61 -2.86
N ASP A 8 24.01 10.04 -1.61
CA ASP A 8 22.75 9.95 -0.89
C ASP A 8 21.73 10.93 -1.48
N PHE A 9 20.48 10.51 -1.54
CA PHE A 9 19.37 11.35 -1.98
C PHE A 9 18.08 10.98 -1.26
N ASP A 10 17.17 11.94 -1.16
CA ASP A 10 15.83 11.70 -0.64
C ASP A 10 15.01 10.87 -1.63
N ALA A 11 14.59 9.69 -1.20
CA ALA A 11 13.79 8.77 -2.01
C ALA A 11 12.32 9.21 -2.13
N TYR A 12 11.73 9.69 -1.03
CA TYR A 12 10.36 10.18 -0.95
C TYR A 12 10.15 10.94 0.37
N TYR A 13 9.06 11.69 0.45
CA TYR A 13 8.66 12.46 1.63
C TYR A 13 7.31 11.97 2.14
N ILE A 14 7.15 11.87 3.46
CA ILE A 14 5.86 11.54 4.09
C ILE A 14 5.51 12.64 5.09
N PHE A 15 4.31 13.20 4.95
CA PHE A 15 3.69 14.13 5.89
C PHE A 15 2.58 13.36 6.59
N ARG A 16 2.70 13.16 7.91
CA ARG A 16 1.75 12.37 8.69
C ARG A 16 0.81 13.25 9.48
N ASP A 17 -0.41 12.77 9.68
CA ASP A 17 -1.46 13.48 10.44
C ASP A 17 -1.73 14.88 9.88
N VAL A 18 -1.90 14.97 8.57
CA VAL A 18 -2.21 16.23 7.88
C VAL A 18 -3.70 16.54 8.03
N TYR A 19 -4.00 17.80 8.35
CA TYR A 19 -5.34 18.36 8.47
C TYR A 19 -5.34 19.83 8.03
N GLU A 20 -6.44 20.31 7.46
CA GLU A 20 -6.59 21.70 7.00
C GLU A 20 -6.80 22.66 8.18
N ASP A 21 -7.61 22.26 9.15
CA ASP A 21 -7.87 23.00 10.37
C ASP A 21 -8.10 22.11 11.61
N GLU A 22 -8.33 22.73 12.77
CA GLU A 22 -8.51 21.99 14.02
C GLU A 22 -9.84 21.22 14.07
N GLU A 23 -10.87 21.64 13.33
CA GLU A 23 -12.13 20.89 13.24
C GLU A 23 -11.93 19.56 12.49
N ASP A 24 -11.16 19.60 11.41
CA ASP A 24 -10.76 18.42 10.64
C ASP A 24 -9.92 17.46 11.49
N ARG A 25 -8.96 18.01 12.25
CA ARG A 25 -8.15 17.23 13.18
C ARG A 25 -9.01 16.49 14.20
N GLU A 26 -10.00 17.17 14.79
CA GLU A 26 -10.93 16.55 15.74
C GLU A 26 -11.86 15.55 15.05
N SER A 27 -12.27 15.80 13.80
CA SER A 27 -13.05 14.85 13.01
C SER A 27 -12.28 13.57 12.73
N ALA A 28 -11.03 13.67 12.28
CA ALA A 28 -10.14 12.53 12.05
C ALA A 28 -9.88 11.73 13.34
N LYS A 29 -9.67 12.41 14.48
CA LYS A 29 -9.55 11.77 15.80
C LYS A 29 -10.82 11.01 16.20
N ARG A 30 -12.00 11.62 16.07
CA ARG A 30 -13.30 10.97 16.35
C ARG A 30 -13.53 9.76 15.45
N ALA A 31 -13.15 9.86 14.18
CA ALA A 31 -13.19 8.77 13.23
C ALA A 31 -12.14 7.68 13.50
N GLY A 32 -11.13 7.96 14.34
CA GLY A 32 -10.04 7.06 14.68
C GLY A 32 -9.05 6.83 13.53
N VAL A 33 -8.98 7.77 12.59
CA VAL A 33 -8.13 7.68 11.41
C VAL A 33 -7.09 8.80 11.39
N ARG A 34 -6.05 8.60 10.58
CA ARG A 34 -5.03 9.57 10.27
C ARG A 34 -4.91 9.68 8.76
N TYR A 35 -4.85 10.92 8.27
CA TYR A 35 -4.61 11.23 6.86
C TYR A 35 -3.14 11.59 6.68
N ASP A 36 -2.46 10.86 5.79
CA ASP A 36 -1.05 11.06 5.47
C ASP A 36 -0.92 11.43 3.97
N ILE A 37 0.12 12.21 3.64
CA ILE A 37 0.50 12.53 2.26
C ILE A 37 1.89 11.98 1.98
N THR A 38 2.05 11.30 0.86
CA THR A 38 3.35 10.81 0.38
C THR A 38 3.69 11.42 -0.97
N ILE A 39 4.91 11.94 -1.11
CA ILE A 39 5.44 12.50 -2.36
C ILE A 39 6.65 11.68 -2.79
N ILE A 40 6.60 11.10 -3.99
CA ILE A 40 7.66 10.24 -4.55
C ILE A 40 8.20 10.88 -5.84
N PRO A 41 9.34 11.59 -5.79
CA PRO A 41 10.02 12.11 -6.97
C PRO A 41 10.40 10.98 -7.94
N PRO A 42 10.42 11.22 -9.27
CA PRO A 42 10.77 10.19 -10.24
C PRO A 42 12.26 9.88 -10.17
N ARG A 43 12.61 8.61 -9.94
CA ARG A 43 13.99 8.12 -9.94
C ARG A 43 14.06 6.66 -10.39
N ILE A 44 15.23 6.25 -10.84
CA ILE A 44 15.59 4.86 -11.11
C ILE A 44 16.82 4.53 -10.27
N ILE A 45 16.75 3.45 -9.50
CA ILE A 45 17.83 2.92 -8.68
C ILE A 45 18.39 1.68 -9.38
N GLY A 46 19.57 1.82 -9.99
CA GLY A 46 20.10 0.79 -10.88
C GLY A 46 19.20 0.62 -12.11
N GLU A 47 18.36 -0.41 -12.11
CA GLU A 47 17.35 -0.66 -13.15
C GLU A 47 15.92 -0.62 -12.58
N GLU A 48 15.73 -0.38 -11.28
CA GLU A 48 14.44 -0.44 -10.64
C GLU A 48 13.81 0.95 -10.50
N TYR A 49 12.51 1.05 -10.78
CA TYR A 49 11.75 2.26 -10.46
C TYR A 49 11.77 2.55 -8.95
N ILE A 50 11.84 3.83 -8.60
CA ILE A 50 11.76 4.28 -7.21
C ILE A 50 10.42 3.86 -6.58
N LYS A 51 10.50 3.51 -5.29
CA LYS A 51 9.36 3.02 -4.53
C LYS A 51 9.51 3.35 -3.04
N THR A 52 8.42 3.23 -2.31
CA THR A 52 8.45 3.26 -0.84
C THR A 52 9.20 2.05 -0.29
N TYR A 53 9.67 2.14 0.96
CA TYR A 53 10.44 1.07 1.61
C TYR A 53 9.68 -0.26 1.69
N GLY A 54 8.37 -0.17 1.94
CA GLY A 54 7.45 -1.28 2.08
C GLY A 54 7.32 -1.82 3.49
N HIS A 55 6.13 -2.29 3.85
CA HIS A 55 5.85 -2.76 5.20
C HIS A 55 4.59 -3.63 5.29
N TYR A 56 4.43 -4.26 6.45
CA TYR A 56 3.19 -4.86 6.90
C TYR A 56 2.55 -4.00 7.99
N HIS A 57 1.25 -4.17 8.22
CA HIS A 57 0.56 -3.54 9.35
C HIS A 57 0.56 -4.47 10.58
N PRO A 58 0.47 -3.92 11.79
CA PRO A 58 0.38 -4.74 12.99
C PRO A 58 -1.00 -5.41 13.06
N LYS A 59 -1.07 -6.49 13.84
CA LYS A 59 -2.35 -7.16 14.10
C LYS A 59 -3.25 -6.28 14.95
N MET A 60 -4.51 -6.20 14.55
CA MET A 60 -5.57 -5.60 15.35
C MET A 60 -6.31 -6.69 16.13
N ASN A 61 -6.71 -7.76 15.42
CA ASN A 61 -7.36 -8.95 15.96
C ASN A 61 -6.75 -10.20 15.28
N ALA A 62 -7.58 -11.02 14.62
CA ALA A 62 -7.11 -12.11 13.77
C ALA A 62 -6.29 -11.61 12.56
N HIS A 63 -6.60 -10.40 12.09
CA HIS A 63 -6.02 -9.77 10.90
C HIS A 63 -5.34 -8.43 11.21
N THR A 64 -4.54 -7.93 10.28
CA THR A 64 -3.92 -6.59 10.37
C THR A 64 -4.87 -5.47 9.95
N TYR A 65 -4.51 -4.23 10.28
CA TYR A 65 -5.22 -3.06 9.78
C TYR A 65 -5.19 -2.99 8.25
N PRO A 66 -6.29 -2.61 7.58
CA PRO A 66 -6.26 -2.19 6.18
C PRO A 66 -5.87 -0.71 6.06
N GLU A 67 -5.66 -0.27 4.83
CA GLU A 67 -5.30 1.11 4.51
C GLU A 67 -5.92 1.51 3.17
N LEU A 68 -6.36 2.76 3.08
CA LEU A 68 -6.97 3.30 1.87
C LEU A 68 -6.03 4.35 1.27
N TYR A 69 -5.64 4.18 0.01
CA TYR A 69 -4.83 5.13 -0.74
C TYR A 69 -5.66 5.85 -1.80
N GLN A 70 -5.30 7.09 -2.10
CA GLN A 70 -5.74 7.81 -3.29
C GLN A 70 -4.53 8.40 -4.01
N VAL A 71 -4.53 8.32 -5.35
CA VAL A 71 -3.54 9.01 -6.17
C VAL A 71 -4.01 10.45 -6.39
N LEU A 72 -3.29 11.42 -5.84
CA LEU A 72 -3.59 12.85 -5.98
C LEU A 72 -2.98 13.44 -7.27
N GLU A 73 -1.85 12.89 -7.71
CA GLU A 73 -1.16 13.32 -8.93
C GLU A 73 -0.24 12.22 -9.44
N GLY A 74 -0.21 12.01 -10.76
CA GLY A 74 0.68 11.05 -11.42
C GLY A 74 0.09 9.64 -11.56
N GLU A 75 0.99 8.66 -11.67
CA GLU A 75 0.66 7.24 -11.81
C GLU A 75 1.37 6.44 -10.71
N ALA A 76 0.66 5.49 -10.11
CA ALA A 76 1.17 4.60 -9.08
C ALA A 76 1.04 3.13 -9.51
N ILE A 77 1.96 2.31 -9.01
CA ILE A 77 1.76 0.86 -8.93
C ILE A 77 1.85 0.46 -7.47
N PHE A 78 0.77 -0.09 -6.93
CA PHE A 78 0.75 -0.70 -5.60
C PHE A 78 1.06 -2.18 -5.74
N LEU A 79 2.23 -2.62 -5.27
CA LEU A 79 2.58 -4.03 -5.20
C LEU A 79 2.23 -4.54 -3.81
N LEU A 80 1.22 -5.40 -3.75
CA LEU A 80 0.71 -6.01 -2.52
C LEU A 80 1.12 -7.49 -2.45
N GLN A 81 1.42 -7.99 -1.26
CA GLN A 81 1.79 -9.40 -1.05
C GLN A 81 1.21 -9.98 0.24
N LEU A 82 0.61 -11.17 0.13
CA LEU A 82 0.14 -11.96 1.27
C LEU A 82 1.15 -13.07 1.60
N PRO A 83 1.83 -13.05 2.74
CA PRO A 83 2.75 -14.11 3.14
C PRO A 83 1.98 -15.32 3.66
N TYR A 84 2.59 -16.51 3.56
CA TYR A 84 2.13 -17.67 4.30
C TYR A 84 2.32 -17.45 5.82
N PRO A 85 1.35 -17.84 6.68
CA PRO A 85 1.44 -17.66 8.12
C PRO A 85 2.64 -18.37 8.76
N GLU A 86 3.01 -19.54 8.24
CA GLU A 86 4.06 -20.41 8.79
C GLU A 86 5.48 -20.05 8.33
N ASP A 87 5.64 -19.44 7.15
CA ASP A 87 6.93 -18.94 6.66
C ASP A 87 6.72 -17.71 5.79
N ARG A 88 7.06 -16.55 6.36
CA ARG A 88 6.89 -15.24 5.70
C ARG A 88 7.79 -15.02 4.49
N ARG A 89 8.75 -15.93 4.22
CA ARG A 89 9.55 -15.94 2.99
C ARG A 89 8.83 -16.61 1.83
N LYS A 90 7.68 -17.24 2.08
CA LYS A 90 6.78 -17.75 1.04
C LYS A 90 5.61 -16.79 0.91
N ILE A 91 5.31 -16.40 -0.32
CA ILE A 91 4.14 -15.57 -0.64
C ILE A 91 3.04 -16.44 -1.22
N ALA A 92 1.83 -16.25 -0.72
CA ALA A 92 0.61 -16.94 -1.13
C ALA A 92 -0.09 -16.23 -2.28
N ASP A 93 -0.12 -14.89 -2.25
CA ASP A 93 -0.72 -14.07 -3.31
C ASP A 93 0.09 -12.78 -3.52
N ALA A 94 0.17 -12.33 -4.77
CA ALA A 94 0.87 -11.11 -5.16
C ALA A 94 0.05 -10.33 -6.19
N LEU A 95 -0.16 -9.04 -5.92
CA LEU A 95 -0.96 -8.13 -6.74
C LEU A 95 -0.15 -6.92 -7.14
N ALA A 96 -0.21 -6.50 -8.39
CA ALA A 96 0.24 -5.18 -8.83
C ALA A 96 -0.95 -4.39 -9.35
N ILE A 97 -1.38 -3.38 -8.59
CA ILE A 97 -2.55 -2.55 -8.91
C ILE A 97 -2.04 -1.23 -9.50
N ARG A 98 -2.36 -0.98 -10.76
CA ARG A 98 -2.08 0.30 -11.44
C ARG A 98 -3.17 1.31 -11.10
N ALA A 99 -2.78 2.51 -10.73
CA ALA A 99 -3.69 3.60 -10.37
C ALA A 99 -3.16 4.92 -10.94
N SER A 100 -4.08 5.82 -11.27
CA SER A 100 -3.82 7.14 -11.82
C SER A 100 -4.58 8.20 -11.01
N ASN A 101 -4.38 9.47 -11.32
CA ASN A 101 -5.02 10.58 -10.59
C ASN A 101 -6.54 10.35 -10.35
N GLY A 102 -6.96 10.46 -9.09
CA GLY A 102 -8.32 10.24 -8.62
C GLY A 102 -8.63 8.79 -8.22
N ASP A 103 -7.84 7.81 -8.66
CA ASP A 103 -8.07 6.41 -8.32
C ASP A 103 -7.79 6.14 -6.84
N VAL A 104 -8.62 5.26 -6.28
CA VAL A 104 -8.52 4.80 -4.88
C VAL A 104 -8.13 3.32 -4.84
N VAL A 105 -7.20 2.96 -3.97
CA VAL A 105 -6.72 1.59 -3.79
C VAL A 105 -6.84 1.18 -2.34
N LEU A 106 -7.45 0.03 -2.09
CA LEU A 106 -7.54 -0.58 -0.77
C LEU A 106 -6.37 -1.54 -0.59
N VAL A 107 -5.57 -1.36 0.46
CA VAL A 107 -4.64 -2.38 0.95
C VAL A 107 -5.44 -3.32 1.87
N PRO A 108 -5.62 -4.60 1.50
CA PRO A 108 -6.37 -5.54 2.33
C PRO A 108 -5.63 -5.86 3.64
N PRO A 109 -6.36 -6.36 4.66
CA PRO A 109 -5.73 -6.94 5.85
C PRO A 109 -4.71 -8.03 5.49
N ASP A 110 -3.66 -8.16 6.29
CA ASP A 110 -2.52 -9.08 6.18
C ASP A 110 -1.60 -8.91 4.96
N TYR A 111 -1.98 -8.10 3.97
CA TYR A 111 -1.11 -7.77 2.85
C TYR A 111 -0.06 -6.74 3.27
N GLY A 112 1.18 -7.01 2.89
CA GLY A 112 2.24 -6.00 2.88
C GLY A 112 2.22 -5.26 1.56
N HIS A 113 2.74 -4.04 1.53
CA HIS A 113 2.68 -3.22 0.33
C HIS A 113 3.92 -2.36 0.12
N VAL A 114 4.21 -2.07 -1.15
CA VAL A 114 5.06 -0.97 -1.62
C VAL A 114 4.30 -0.17 -2.67
N THR A 115 4.59 1.12 -2.76
CA THR A 115 4.09 1.97 -3.84
C THR A 115 5.25 2.40 -4.71
N ILE A 116 5.13 2.14 -6.01
CA ILE A 116 6.16 2.40 -7.02
C ILE A 116 5.70 3.59 -7.85
N ASN A 117 6.61 4.53 -8.11
CA ASN A 117 6.42 5.56 -9.14
C ASN A 117 7.05 5.06 -10.45
N PRO A 118 6.26 4.60 -11.44
CA PRO A 118 6.77 4.06 -12.69
C PRO A 118 7.08 5.14 -13.74
N SER A 119 6.88 6.42 -13.40
CA SER A 119 6.89 7.54 -14.36
C SER A 119 8.13 8.42 -14.22
N ASN A 120 8.26 9.39 -15.13
CA ASN A 120 9.26 10.46 -15.07
C ASN A 120 8.72 11.75 -14.41
N SER A 121 7.56 11.67 -13.75
CA SER A 121 6.90 12.78 -13.05
C SER A 121 6.79 12.50 -11.56
N VAL A 122 6.56 13.53 -10.75
CA VAL A 122 6.32 13.37 -9.31
C VAL A 122 5.01 12.64 -9.10
N LEU A 123 5.01 11.62 -8.23
CA LEU A 123 3.81 10.95 -7.76
C LEU A 123 3.41 11.53 -6.40
N LYS A 124 2.14 11.91 -6.25
CA LYS A 124 1.56 12.34 -4.97
C LYS A 124 0.42 11.41 -4.59
N LEU A 125 0.44 10.97 -3.34
CA LEU A 125 -0.52 10.04 -2.76
C LEU A 125 -1.08 10.62 -1.48
N ALA A 126 -2.34 10.32 -1.22
CA ALA A 126 -2.95 10.40 0.09
C ALA A 126 -3.22 8.99 0.61
N ASN A 127 -3.22 8.83 1.93
CA ASN A 127 -3.72 7.62 2.56
C ASN A 127 -4.47 7.89 3.86
N LEU A 128 -5.55 7.12 4.07
CA LEU A 128 -6.26 7.01 5.33
C LEU A 128 -5.93 5.67 5.98
N VAL A 129 -5.51 5.75 7.24
CA VAL A 129 -5.05 4.61 8.05
C VAL A 129 -5.65 4.74 9.46
N ALA A 130 -5.83 3.63 10.17
CA ALA A 130 -6.18 3.70 11.59
C ALA A 130 -5.09 4.43 12.38
N ARG A 131 -5.50 5.41 13.19
CA ARG A 131 -4.60 6.38 13.83
C ARG A 131 -3.48 5.75 14.67
N ASP A 132 -3.78 4.65 15.34
CA ASP A 132 -2.93 4.12 16.42
C ASP A 132 -1.91 3.07 15.96
N PHE A 133 -1.89 2.69 14.67
CA PHE A 133 -0.97 1.65 14.22
C PHE A 133 0.38 2.20 13.74
N SER A 134 1.43 1.42 14.02
CA SER A 134 2.79 1.66 13.54
C SER A 134 3.21 0.55 12.57
N SER A 135 3.77 0.93 11.43
CA SER A 135 4.23 0.02 10.37
C SER A 135 5.29 -0.98 10.87
N VAL A 136 5.22 -2.23 10.38
CA VAL A 136 6.15 -3.33 10.69
C VAL A 136 7.06 -3.57 9.49
N TYR A 137 8.34 -3.22 9.63
CA TYR A 137 9.30 -3.16 8.52
C TYR A 137 10.24 -4.38 8.42
N ASP A 138 10.29 -5.23 9.45
CA ASP A 138 11.35 -6.24 9.62
C ASP A 138 11.47 -7.23 8.46
N ASP A 139 10.36 -7.67 7.89
CA ASP A 139 10.38 -8.60 6.77
C ASP A 139 10.89 -7.94 5.50
N TYR A 140 10.39 -6.74 5.17
CA TYR A 140 10.86 -5.98 4.01
C TYR A 140 12.35 -5.66 4.15
N LYS A 141 12.81 -5.32 5.36
CA LYS A 141 14.25 -5.13 5.65
C LYS A 141 15.05 -6.40 5.40
N ARG A 142 14.62 -7.53 5.98
CA ARG A 142 15.33 -8.82 5.88
C ARG A 142 15.36 -9.36 4.45
N MET A 143 14.26 -9.20 3.73
CA MET A 143 14.06 -9.71 2.37
C MET A 143 14.52 -8.71 1.30
N ARG A 144 14.99 -7.53 1.69
CA ARG A 144 15.43 -6.45 0.81
C ARG A 144 14.33 -6.00 -0.16
N GLY A 145 13.13 -5.83 0.37
CA GLY A 145 11.95 -5.33 -0.35
C GLY A 145 10.83 -6.36 -0.52
N ALA A 146 9.94 -6.06 -1.46
CA ALA A 146 8.81 -6.91 -1.83
C ALA A 146 9.27 -8.18 -2.58
N CYS A 147 8.35 -9.11 -2.79
CA CYS A 147 8.57 -10.36 -3.52
C CYS A 147 8.83 -10.18 -5.03
N TYR A 148 8.54 -8.98 -5.56
CA TYR A 148 8.87 -8.56 -6.90
C TYR A 148 9.58 -7.20 -6.90
N TYR A 149 10.45 -7.00 -7.87
CA TYR A 149 11.04 -5.73 -8.25
C TYR A 149 10.46 -5.29 -9.60
N PHE A 150 10.20 -3.99 -9.77
CA PHE A 150 9.71 -3.43 -11.03
C PHE A 150 10.82 -2.67 -11.75
N LEU A 151 11.38 -3.30 -12.78
CA LEU A 151 12.52 -2.79 -13.53
C LEU A 151 12.07 -1.99 -14.75
N THR A 152 12.90 -1.05 -15.17
CA THR A 152 12.71 -0.30 -16.41
C THR A 152 13.23 -1.09 -17.63
N PRO A 153 12.55 -1.03 -18.80
CA PRO A 153 11.21 -0.50 -19.00
C PRO A 153 10.14 -1.58 -18.71
N GLY A 154 9.36 -1.40 -17.64
CA GLY A 154 8.12 -2.13 -17.40
C GLY A 154 8.21 -3.64 -17.11
N ARG A 155 9.30 -4.14 -16.51
CA ARG A 155 9.58 -5.57 -16.33
C ARG A 155 9.55 -6.01 -14.87
N TRP A 156 8.75 -7.02 -14.54
CA TRP A 156 8.73 -7.64 -13.23
C TRP A 156 9.82 -8.71 -13.09
N VAL A 157 10.53 -8.71 -11.97
CA VAL A 157 11.52 -9.75 -11.61
C VAL A 157 11.27 -10.20 -10.18
N THR A 158 11.29 -11.51 -9.93
CA THR A 158 11.13 -12.05 -8.58
C THR A 158 12.32 -11.69 -7.71
N ASN A 159 12.05 -11.39 -6.44
CA ASN A 159 13.09 -11.16 -5.45
C ASN A 159 13.63 -12.52 -4.95
N PRO A 160 14.92 -12.84 -5.19
CA PRO A 160 15.49 -14.15 -4.86
C PRO A 160 15.62 -14.41 -3.36
N ASN A 161 15.40 -13.40 -2.50
CA ASN A 161 15.38 -13.61 -1.06
C ASN A 161 14.14 -14.40 -0.61
N TYR A 162 13.05 -14.40 -1.39
CA TYR A 162 11.83 -15.16 -1.11
C TYR A 162 11.96 -16.61 -1.61
N LEU A 163 11.49 -17.56 -0.80
CA LEU A 163 11.57 -19.00 -1.10
C LEU A 163 10.51 -19.47 -2.11
N LYS A 164 9.36 -18.80 -2.11
CA LYS A 164 8.24 -19.09 -3.01
C LYS A 164 7.54 -17.78 -3.33
N VAL A 165 7.38 -17.50 -4.61
CA VAL A 165 6.67 -16.32 -5.13
C VAL A 165 5.61 -16.81 -6.11
N PRO A 166 4.32 -16.45 -5.94
CA PRO A 166 3.25 -16.83 -6.86
C PRO A 166 3.33 -16.00 -8.14
N GLU A 167 2.53 -16.34 -9.15
CA GLU A 167 2.37 -15.48 -10.32
C GLU A 167 1.81 -14.11 -9.89
N LEU A 168 2.35 -13.03 -10.46
CA LEU A 168 1.90 -11.68 -10.19
C LEU A 168 0.61 -11.36 -10.95
N ARG A 169 -0.48 -11.13 -10.22
CA ARG A 169 -1.74 -10.68 -10.80
C ARG A 169 -1.69 -9.17 -11.00
N GLN A 170 -1.77 -8.72 -12.24
CA GLN A 170 -1.78 -7.31 -12.59
C GLN A 170 -3.23 -6.82 -12.75
N LEU A 171 -3.60 -5.82 -11.97
CA LEU A 171 -4.95 -5.25 -11.91
C LEU A 171 -4.88 -3.74 -12.16
N ASN A 172 -6.01 -3.15 -12.52
CA ASN A 172 -6.20 -1.69 -12.46
C ASN A 172 -7.02 -1.36 -11.21
N ALA A 173 -6.85 -0.14 -10.69
CA ALA A 173 -7.73 0.38 -9.66
C ALA A 173 -9.18 0.37 -10.15
N VAL A 174 -10.10 0.14 -9.22
CA VAL A 174 -11.53 0.08 -9.48
C VAL A 174 -12.22 1.10 -8.59
N ARG A 175 -13.27 1.72 -9.12
CA ARG A 175 -14.02 2.72 -8.38
C ARG A 175 -14.72 2.09 -7.17
N LEU A 176 -14.46 2.65 -5.99
CA LEU A 176 -15.10 2.26 -4.74
C LEU A 176 -16.40 3.05 -4.55
N GLU A 177 -17.46 2.67 -5.25
CA GLU A 177 -18.73 3.41 -5.29
C GLU A 177 -19.33 3.72 -3.91
N PHE A 178 -19.10 2.86 -2.91
CA PHE A 178 -19.63 3.07 -1.56
C PHE A 178 -18.98 4.24 -0.81
N LEU A 179 -17.77 4.67 -1.23
CA LEU A 179 -17.10 5.82 -0.62
C LEU A 179 -17.78 7.12 -1.04
N ASP A 180 -18.28 7.21 -2.27
CA ASP A 180 -19.04 8.36 -2.81
C ASP A 180 -18.42 9.71 -2.41
N VAL A 181 -17.12 9.86 -2.71
CA VAL A 181 -16.33 11.08 -2.50
C VAL A 181 -15.38 11.28 -3.67
N SER A 182 -15.03 12.54 -3.94
CA SER A 182 -13.97 12.87 -4.89
C SER A 182 -12.58 12.73 -4.27
N GLU A 183 -12.44 13.11 -3.01
CA GLU A 183 -11.19 13.05 -2.24
C GLU A 183 -11.42 12.19 -1.00
N ILE A 184 -10.49 11.27 -0.70
CA ILE A 184 -10.59 10.44 0.50
C ILE A 184 -10.42 11.29 1.77
N TYR A 185 -9.87 12.50 1.66
CA TYR A 185 -9.77 13.45 2.77
C TYR A 185 -11.14 13.73 3.41
N ASP A 186 -12.19 13.92 2.60
CA ASP A 186 -13.56 14.21 3.07
C ASP A 186 -14.13 13.10 3.97
N LEU A 187 -13.58 11.89 3.88
CA LEU A 187 -14.03 10.75 4.68
C LEU A 187 -13.73 10.90 6.17
N ILE A 188 -12.85 11.83 6.59
CA ILE A 188 -12.63 12.14 8.01
C ILE A 188 -13.91 12.63 8.70
N HIS A 189 -14.85 13.21 7.95
CA HIS A 189 -16.14 13.68 8.45
C HIS A 189 -17.25 12.61 8.39
N THR A 190 -16.96 11.43 7.83
CA THR A 190 -17.92 10.31 7.74
C THR A 190 -17.38 9.04 8.40
N PRO A 191 -17.28 8.99 9.74
CA PRO A 191 -16.70 7.85 10.49
C PRO A 191 -17.23 6.48 10.10
N GLN A 192 -18.51 6.38 9.74
CA GLN A 192 -19.17 5.16 9.29
C GLN A 192 -18.60 4.61 7.98
N LYS A 193 -18.17 5.49 7.06
CA LYS A 193 -17.57 5.09 5.77
C LYS A 193 -16.14 4.59 5.93
N VAL A 194 -15.44 4.98 7.00
CA VAL A 194 -14.05 4.57 7.29
C VAL A 194 -13.93 3.59 8.44
N PHE A 195 -15.06 3.11 8.99
CA PHE A 195 -15.05 2.18 10.11
C PHE A 195 -14.31 0.88 9.78
N PHE A 196 -14.35 0.42 8.53
CA PHE A 196 -13.62 -0.75 8.05
C PHE A 196 -12.09 -0.62 8.17
N LEU A 197 -11.55 0.58 8.30
CA LEU A 197 -10.12 0.79 8.59
C LEU A 197 -9.74 0.33 10.01
N ARG A 198 -10.72 0.11 10.87
CA ARG A 198 -10.56 -0.33 12.27
C ARG A 198 -11.35 -1.60 12.58
N GLU A 199 -11.92 -2.25 11.57
CA GLU A 199 -12.63 -3.51 11.67
C GLU A 199 -12.31 -4.34 10.43
N SER A 200 -11.58 -5.43 10.61
CA SER A 200 -10.98 -6.16 9.50
C SER A 200 -12.00 -6.97 8.70
N GLU A 201 -13.09 -7.45 9.32
CA GLU A 201 -14.00 -8.41 8.72
C GLU A 201 -14.77 -7.85 7.52
N GLY A 202 -15.33 -6.64 7.66
CA GLY A 202 -15.96 -5.94 6.53
C GLY A 202 -14.99 -5.65 5.38
N CYS A 203 -13.72 -5.36 5.72
CA CYS A 203 -12.68 -5.12 4.73
C CYS A 203 -12.25 -6.38 3.97
N LEU A 204 -12.26 -7.55 4.62
CA LEU A 204 -11.93 -8.83 3.97
C LEU A 204 -12.93 -9.15 2.86
N GLU A 205 -14.23 -9.01 3.12
CA GLU A 205 -15.27 -9.27 2.12
C GLU A 205 -15.15 -8.29 0.93
N LEU A 206 -14.91 -7.02 1.22
CA LEU A 206 -14.68 -6.01 0.18
C LEU A 206 -13.45 -6.37 -0.68
N ALA A 207 -12.31 -6.70 -0.06
CA ALA A 207 -11.10 -7.08 -0.80
C ALA A 207 -11.32 -8.34 -1.65
N ARG A 208 -12.07 -9.34 -1.18
CA ARG A 208 -12.45 -10.52 -1.97
C ARG A 208 -13.22 -10.12 -3.22
N LYS A 209 -14.18 -9.20 -3.10
CA LYS A 209 -14.98 -8.72 -4.25
C LYS A 209 -14.14 -7.89 -5.23
N LEU A 210 -13.28 -7.02 -4.73
CA LEU A 210 -12.47 -6.11 -5.56
C LEU A 210 -11.35 -6.83 -6.30
N TYR A 211 -10.64 -7.72 -5.62
CA TYR A 211 -9.38 -8.27 -6.10
C TYR A 211 -9.37 -9.79 -6.19
N GLY A 212 -10.43 -10.49 -5.79
CA GLY A 212 -10.47 -11.96 -5.76
C GLY A 212 -9.44 -12.57 -4.81
N VAL A 213 -9.04 -11.87 -3.74
CA VAL A 213 -8.09 -12.40 -2.74
C VAL A 213 -8.67 -13.59 -2.00
N SER A 214 -7.82 -14.50 -1.56
CA SER A 214 -8.21 -15.61 -0.68
C SER A 214 -7.23 -15.72 0.48
N TYR A 215 -7.78 -15.97 1.66
CA TYR A 215 -7.01 -16.26 2.89
C TYR A 215 -7.01 -17.76 3.20
N GLU A 216 -7.42 -18.58 2.23
CA GLU A 216 -7.32 -20.03 2.29
C GLU A 216 -5.95 -20.45 1.76
N PHE A 217 -5.05 -20.79 2.67
CA PHE A 217 -3.73 -21.28 2.33
C PHE A 217 -3.82 -22.78 2.03
N PRO A 218 -3.44 -23.25 0.82
CA PRO A 218 -3.41 -24.67 0.55
C PRO A 218 -2.46 -25.34 1.55
N ARG A 219 -2.94 -26.37 2.25
CA ARG A 219 -2.08 -27.21 3.07
C ARG A 219 -1.13 -27.94 2.12
N HIS A 220 0.17 -27.76 2.37
CA HIS A 220 1.23 -28.50 1.69
C HIS A 220 1.13 -30.00 1.98
#